data_AF-A4IL79-F1
#
_entry.id   AF-A4IL79-F1
#
_cell.length_a   1.000
_cell.length_b   1.000
_cell.length_c   1.000
_cell.angle_alpha   90.00
_cell.angle_beta   90.00
_cell.angle_gamma   90.00
#
_symmetry.space_group_name_H-M   'P 1'
#
loop_
_entity.id
_entity.type
_entity.pdbx_description
1 polymer ?
#
loop_
_entity_poly.entity_id
_entity_poly.type
_entity_poly.pdbx_seq_one_letter_code
_entity_poly.pdbx_strand_id
1 'polypeptide(L)' 'MKRRIVLFLWIVAVVTAFFLNLLGLMQLLPLWATMLFLFLTLLGLLTAWNRRHQFKGFSSKRMWP' A
#
# COMPACT_ATOMS: atom_id res chain seq x y z
N MET A 1 11.42 -8.72 10.81
CA MET A 1 11.11 -7.37 11.34
C MET A 1 10.77 -6.34 10.26
N LYS A 2 11.59 -6.17 9.20
CA LYS A 2 11.37 -5.18 8.12
C LYS A 2 9.95 -5.12 7.54
N ARG A 3 9.29 -6.28 7.40
CA ARG A 3 7.95 -6.37 6.79
C ARG A 3 6.82 -5.81 7.67
N ARG A 4 6.93 -5.91 9.00
CA ARG A 4 5.96 -5.31 9.93
C ARG A 4 6.05 -3.80 9.90
N ILE A 5 7.28 -3.27 9.82
CA ILE A 5 7.54 -1.82 9.69
C ILE A 5 6.94 -1.27 8.39
N VAL A 6 7.14 -1.96 7.26
CA VAL A 6 6.54 -1.56 5.97
C VAL A 6 5.02 -1.55 6.04
N LEU A 7 4.39 -2.57 6.64
CA LEU A 7 2.94 -2.59 6.82
C LEU A 7 2.45 -1.46 7.72
N PHE A 8 3.16 -1.19 8.82
CA PHE A 8 2.83 -0.08 9.72
C PHE A 8 2.90 1.28 9.00
N LEU A 9 3.91 1.49 8.17
CA LEU A 9 4.08 2.70 7.36
C LEU A 9 2.92 2.90 6.38
N TRP A 10 2.48 1.82 5.70
CA TRP A 10 1.32 1.87 4.80
C TRP A 10 0.00 2.11 5.55
N ILE A 11 -0.17 1.54 6.75
CA ILE A 11 -1.35 1.79 7.59
C ILE A 11 -1.43 3.27 7.97
N VAL A 12 -0.32 3.84 8.44
CA VAL A 12 -0.25 5.28 8.75
C VAL A 12 -0.56 6.12 7.51
N ALA A 13 0.00 5.77 6.35
CA ALA A 13 -0.26 6.48 5.10
C ALA A 13 -1.75 6.44 4.68
N VAL A 14 -2.42 5.29 4.83
CA VAL A 14 -3.86 5.15 4.54
C VAL A 14 -4.70 6.00 5.50
N VAL A 15 -4.35 6.02 6.79
CA VAL A 15 -5.05 6.84 7.79
C VAL A 15 -4.90 8.33 7.45
N THR A 16 -3.68 8.79 7.12
CA THR A 16 -3.46 10.18 6.69
C THR A 16 -4.25 10.52 5.42
N ALA A 17 -4.24 9.63 4.43
CA ALA A 17 -4.98 9.82 3.17
C ALA A 17 -6.50 9.87 3.40
N PHE A 18 -7.02 9.11 4.36
CA PHE A 18 -8.43 9.15 4.76
C PHE A 18 -8.83 10.52 5.31
N PHE A 19 -8.03 11.09 6.22
CA PHE A 19 -8.28 12.45 6.73
C PHE A 19 -8.18 13.51 5.63
N LEU A 20 -7.21 13.39 4.72
CA LEU A 20 -7.07 14.28 3.58
C LEU A 20 -8.29 14.22 2.65
N ASN A 21 -8.87 13.03 2.48
CA ASN A 21 -10.08 12.82 1.69
C ASN A 21 -11.33 13.40 2.36
N LEU A 22 -11.44 13.27 3.69
CA LEU A 22 -12.46 13.98 4.47
C LEU A 22 -12.36 15.50 4.26
N LEU A 23 -11.15 16.04 4.21
CA LEU A 23 -10.91 17.46 3.94
C LEU A 23 -11.32 17.85 2.51
N GLY A 24 -11.06 16.99 1.52
CA GLY A 24 -11.55 17.16 0.15
C GLY A 24 -13.08 17.13 0.05
N LEU A 25 -13.74 16.32 0.89
CA LEU A 25 -15.19 16.29 1.04
C LEU A 25 -15.77 17.62 1.56
N MET A 26 -15.00 18.35 2.36
CA MET A 26 -15.33 19.71 2.81
C MET A 26 -15.04 20.79 1.75
N GLN A 27 -14.78 20.41 0.49
CA GLN A 27 -14.41 21.30 -0.62
C GLN A 27 -13.14 22.14 -0.43
N LEU A 28 -12.33 21.88 0.62
CA LEU A 28 -11.03 22.56 0.79
C LEU A 28 -10.01 22.16 -0.28
N LEU A 29 -10.17 20.96 -0.84
CA LEU A 29 -9.28 20.38 -1.85
C LEU A 29 -10.11 19.70 -2.93
N PRO A 30 -9.62 19.64 -4.18
CA PRO A 30 -10.32 18.94 -5.25
C PRO A 30 -10.46 17.45 -4.91
N LEU A 31 -11.70 17.01 -4.75
CA LEU A 31 -12.10 15.63 -4.43
C LEU A 31 -11.40 14.57 -5.26
N TRP A 32 -11.21 14.85 -6.56
CA TRP A 32 -10.57 13.90 -7.46
C TRP A 32 -9.10 13.63 -7.07
N ALA A 33 -8.36 14.65 -6.61
CA ALA A 33 -6.97 14.50 -6.19
C ALA A 33 -6.87 13.69 -4.89
N THR A 34 -7.71 13.99 -3.91
CA THR A 34 -7.72 13.27 -2.62
C THR A 34 -8.19 11.82 -2.78
N MET A 35 -9.09 11.56 -3.72
CA MET A 35 -9.59 10.22 -4.04
C MET A 35 -8.52 9.38 -4.77
N LEU A 36 -7.76 9.98 -5.70
CA LEU A 36 -6.63 9.34 -6.36
C LEU A 36 -5.52 8.99 -5.35
N PHE A 37 -5.25 9.88 -4.40
CA PHE A 37 -4.25 9.67 -3.36
C PHE A 37 -4.62 8.54 -2.40
N LEU A 38 -5.90 8.48 -1.99
CA LEU A 38 -6.42 7.40 -1.15
C LEU A 38 -6.38 6.06 -1.90
N PHE A 39 -6.73 6.07 -3.19
CA PHE A 39 -6.64 4.87 -4.03
C PHE A 39 -5.20 4.33 -4.14
N LEU A 40 -4.21 5.20 -4.38
CA LEU A 40 -2.80 4.82 -4.46
C LEU A 40 -2.28 4.25 -3.13
N THR A 41 -2.64 4.86 -2.01
CA THR A 41 -2.22 4.38 -0.68
C THR A 41 -2.84 3.03 -0.33
N LEU A 42 -4.10 2.81 -0.71
CA LEU A 42 -4.78 1.54 -0.52
C LEU A 42 -4.20 0.43 -1.43
N LEU A 43 -3.92 0.75 -2.69
CA LEU A 43 -3.23 -0.16 -3.62
C LEU A 43 -1.83 -0.54 -3.14
N GLY A 44 -1.09 0.41 -2.60
CA GLY A 44 0.23 0.19 -1.99
C GLY A 44 0.16 -0.74 -0.77
N LEU A 45 -0.84 -0.54 0.10
CA LEU A 45 -1.09 -1.43 1.24
C LEU A 45 -1.46 -2.84 0.75
N LEU A 46 -2.35 -2.95 -0.24
CA LEU A 46 -2.77 -4.22 -0.84
C LEU A 46 -1.60 -4.96 -1.48
N THR A 47 -0.72 -4.27 -2.23
CA THR A 47 0.47 -4.90 -2.83
C THR A 47 1.51 -5.30 -1.78
N ALA A 48 1.73 -4.49 -0.75
CA ALA A 48 2.61 -4.82 0.37
C ALA A 48 2.09 -6.03 1.17
N TRP A 49 0.77 -6.13 1.32
CA TRP A 49 0.07 -7.27 1.92
C TRP A 49 0.17 -8.51 1.02
N ASN A 50 -0.19 -8.37 -0.26
CA ASN A 50 -0.26 -9.43 -1.26
C ASN A 50 1.12 -10.03 -1.61
N ARG A 51 2.22 -9.30 -1.39
CA ARG A 51 3.59 -9.87 -1.39
C ARG A 51 3.77 -11.07 -0.44
N ARG A 52 2.80 -11.39 0.44
CA ARG A 52 2.81 -12.57 1.31
C ARG A 52 2.41 -13.85 0.56
N HIS A 53 1.59 -13.71 -0.48
CA HIS A 53 1.03 -14.82 -1.26
C HIS A 53 1.64 -14.92 -2.66
N GLN A 54 2.68 -14.14 -2.95
CA GLN A 54 3.45 -14.32 -4.18
C GLN A 54 4.23 -15.63 -4.09
N PHE A 55 3.83 -16.58 -4.93
CA PHE A 55 4.56 -17.81 -5.20
C PHE A 55 6.00 -17.42 -5.54
N LYS A 56 6.97 -17.77 -4.68
CA LYS A 56 8.36 -17.32 -4.80
C LYS A 56 9.11 -17.90 -6.02
N GLY A 57 8.40 -18.59 -6.91
CA GLY A 57 8.98 -19.50 -7.88
C GLY A 57 9.71 -20.65 -7.17
N PHE A 58 9.88 -21.77 -7.87
CA PHE A 58 10.87 -22.73 -7.42
C PHE A 58 12.22 -22.02 -7.47
N SER A 59 12.83 -21.79 -6.31
CA SER A 59 14.24 -21.44 -6.25
C SER A 59 14.94 -22.63 -6.88
N SER A 60 15.27 -22.51 -8.17
CA SER A 60 16.15 -23.42 -8.87
C SER A 60 17.49 -23.31 -8.15
N LYS A 61 17.61 -24.05 -7.04
CA LYS A 61 18.89 -24.58 -6.60
C LYS A 61 19.38 -25.30 -7.83
N ARG A 62 20.26 -24.62 -8.54
CA ARG A 62 21.11 -25.13 -9.60
C ARG A 62 21.65 -26.47 -9.08
N MET A 63 20.98 -27.56 -9.42
CA MET A 63 21.53 -28.90 -9.32
C MET A 63 22.55 -28.94 -10.43
N TRP A 64 23.78 -28.59 -10.09
CA TRP A 64 24.93 -28.96 -10.89
C TRP A 64 25.16 -30.46 -10.70
N PRO A 65 25.22 -31.27 -11.78
CA PRO A 65 26.09 -32.43 -11.79
C PRO A 65 27.56 -32.01 -11.87
#